data_AF-A0A7X3SRM1-F1
#
_entry.id   AF-A0A7X3SRM1-F1
#
_cell.length_a   1.000
_cell.length_b   1.000
_cell.length_c   1.000
_cell.angle_alpha   90.00
_cell.angle_beta   90.00
_cell.angle_gamma   90.00
#
_symmetry.space_group_name_H-M   'P 1'
#
loop_
_entity.id
_entity.type
_entity.pdbx_description
1 polymer ?
#
loop_
_entity_poly.entity_id
_entity_poly.type
_entity_poly.pdbx_seq_one_letter_code
_entity_poly.pdbx_strand_id
1 'polypeptide(L)'
;MGRPRRRPPRIPVSPSYRDFLLRYGCGDIRGQEFYGITHGDFDNSGIPNGIWVTLKERQEGNLPRHLLVVHALGEGSLSCIDFSRQRADGECPVVVWELTCQATTCLRSKQRISVSSSSR
;
A
#
# COMPACT_ATOMS: atom_id res chain seq x y z
N MET A 1 31.45 -7.58 23.01
CA MET A 1 30.17 -6.93 23.37
C MET A 1 29.14 -7.18 22.28
N GLY A 2 28.15 -8.04 22.52
CA GLY A 2 27.10 -8.34 21.53
C GLY A 2 26.08 -7.21 21.46
N ARG A 3 25.70 -6.79 20.25
CA ARG A 3 24.64 -5.77 20.07
C ARG A 3 23.35 -6.28 20.73
N PRO A 4 22.63 -5.46 21.51
CA PRO A 4 21.35 -5.88 22.07
C PRO A 4 20.41 -6.25 20.92
N ARG A 5 19.81 -7.46 20.99
CA ARG A 5 18.78 -7.89 20.04
C ARG A 5 17.62 -6.91 20.19
N ARG A 6 17.50 -5.95 19.26
CA ARG A 6 16.34 -5.05 19.21
C ARG A 6 15.12 -5.94 19.05
N ARG A 7 14.18 -5.90 20.01
CA ARG A 7 12.89 -6.55 19.84
C ARG A 7 12.28 -6.01 18.54
N PRO A 8 11.81 -6.88 17.62
CA PRO A 8 11.13 -6.39 16.45
C PRO A 8 9.95 -5.52 16.90
N PRO A 9 9.70 -4.38 16.23
CA PRO A 9 8.56 -3.55 16.57
C PRO A 9 7.29 -4.40 16.51
N ARG A 10 6.54 -4.47 17.63
CA ARG A 10 5.17 -5.00 17.61
C ARG A 10 4.34 -3.99 16.83
N ILE A 11 4.08 -4.27 15.56
CA ILE A 11 3.13 -3.49 14.79
C ILE A 11 1.74 -3.86 15.31
N PRO A 12 1.00 -2.94 15.94
CA PRO A 12 -0.34 -3.23 16.42
C PRO A 12 -1.25 -3.42 15.20
N VAL A 13 -1.91 -4.58 15.14
CA VAL A 13 -2.89 -4.89 14.09
C VAL A 13 -4.24 -4.35 14.53
N SER A 14 -4.97 -3.69 13.62
CA SER A 14 -6.34 -3.25 13.88
C SER A 14 -7.20 -4.42 14.39
N PRO A 15 -7.93 -4.27 15.52
CA PRO A 15 -8.75 -5.34 16.07
C PRO A 15 -9.72 -5.95 15.04
N SER A 16 -10.42 -5.11 14.27
CA SER A 16 -11.36 -5.53 13.22
C SER A 16 -10.69 -6.37 12.13
N TYR A 17 -9.52 -5.94 11.64
CA TYR A 17 -8.78 -6.68 10.62
C TYR A 17 -8.23 -8.00 11.17
N ARG A 18 -7.76 -8.02 12.42
CA ARG A 18 -7.36 -9.25 13.10
C ARG A 18 -8.53 -10.25 13.19
N ASP A 19 -9.72 -9.77 13.53
CA ASP A 19 -10.93 -10.59 13.58
C ASP A 19 -11.30 -11.16 12.20
N PHE A 20 -11.18 -10.36 11.14
CA PHE A 20 -11.34 -10.83 9.76
C PHE A 20 -10.33 -11.95 9.42
N LEU A 21 -9.05 -11.75 9.72
CA LEU A 21 -8.00 -12.74 9.45
C LEU A 21 -8.23 -14.06 10.22
N LEU A 22 -8.69 -13.98 11.47
CA LEU A 22 -8.94 -15.18 12.29
C LEU A 22 -10.20 -15.95 11.85
N ARG A 23 -11.23 -15.24 11.37
CA ARG A 23 -12.51 -15.86 10.99
C ARG A 23 -12.51 -16.37 9.55
N TYR A 24 -11.88 -15.63 8.65
CA TYR A 24 -11.97 -15.87 7.21
C TYR A 24 -10.61 -16.04 6.54
N GLY A 25 -9.56 -15.43 7.09
CA GLY A 25 -8.21 -15.42 6.50
C GLY A 25 -8.12 -14.48 5.31
N CYS A 26 -8.80 -14.81 4.21
CA CYS A 26 -8.95 -14.04 2.98
C CYS A 26 -10.20 -14.53 2.23
N GLY A 27 -10.67 -13.82 1.19
CA GLY A 27 -11.79 -14.35 0.41
C GLY A 27 -12.12 -13.55 -0.84
N ASP A 28 -13.06 -14.06 -1.62
CA ASP A 28 -13.70 -13.38 -2.75
C ASP A 28 -15.21 -13.43 -2.59
N ILE A 29 -15.88 -12.33 -2.92
CA ILE A 29 -17.34 -12.31 -3.05
C ILE A 29 -17.70 -11.61 -4.35
N ARG A 30 -18.24 -12.38 -5.31
CA ARG A 30 -18.70 -11.87 -6.62
C ARG A 30 -17.59 -11.17 -7.43
N GLY A 31 -16.37 -11.70 -7.39
CA GLY A 31 -15.24 -11.10 -8.10
C GLY A 31 -14.69 -9.84 -7.41
N GLN A 32 -14.92 -9.71 -6.10
CA GLN A 32 -14.31 -8.70 -5.25
C GLN A 32 -13.47 -9.41 -4.19
N GLU A 33 -12.16 -9.23 -4.29
CA GLU A 33 -11.18 -9.95 -3.50
C GLU A 33 -10.80 -9.16 -2.23
N PHE A 34 -10.91 -9.81 -1.07
CA PHE A 34 -10.50 -9.28 0.23
C PHE A 34 -9.17 -9.91 0.63
N TYR A 35 -8.13 -9.08 0.64
CA TYR A 35 -6.78 -9.57 0.83
C TYR A 35 -6.47 -9.81 2.30
N GLY A 36 -5.81 -10.94 2.55
CA GLY A 36 -5.43 -11.34 3.90
C GLY A 36 -4.21 -12.23 3.92
N ILE A 37 -4.19 -13.21 4.80
CA ILE A 37 -3.04 -14.10 4.97
C ILE A 37 -3.42 -15.48 4.39
N THR A 38 -2.68 -15.93 3.37
CA THR A 38 -2.83 -17.27 2.82
C THR A 38 -1.74 -18.20 3.38
N HIS A 39 -1.97 -19.51 3.33
CA HIS A 39 -1.07 -20.54 3.84
C HIS A 39 0.15 -20.83 2.92
N GLY A 40 0.53 -19.92 2.03
CA GLY A 40 1.65 -20.09 1.08
C GLY A 40 2.89 -19.25 1.42
N ASP A 41 3.96 -19.45 0.66
CA ASP A 41 5.18 -18.63 0.77
C ASP A 41 4.87 -17.18 0.40
N PHE A 42 5.22 -16.23 1.28
CA PHE A 42 4.90 -14.81 1.11
C PHE A 42 5.61 -14.14 -0.08
N ASP A 43 6.63 -14.79 -0.64
CA ASP A 43 7.42 -14.30 -1.77
C ASP A 43 6.96 -14.87 -3.12
N ASN A 44 6.30 -16.04 -3.14
CA ASN A 44 5.82 -16.71 -4.36
C ASN A 44 4.33 -17.07 -4.26
N SER A 45 3.52 -16.07 -3.92
CA SER A 45 2.06 -16.18 -3.82
C SER A 45 1.39 -15.37 -4.92
N GLY A 46 0.06 -15.36 -4.92
CA GLY A 46 -0.74 -14.41 -5.69
C GLY A 46 -1.84 -13.80 -4.83
N ILE A 47 -2.71 -13.03 -5.48
CA ILE A 47 -3.98 -12.57 -4.91
C ILE A 47 -4.79 -13.81 -4.46
N PRO A 48 -5.41 -13.84 -3.26
CA PRO A 48 -5.66 -12.73 -2.32
C PRO A 48 -4.66 -12.62 -1.13
N ASN A 49 -3.39 -12.98 -1.31
CA ASN A 49 -2.37 -12.79 -0.26
C ASN A 49 -1.97 -11.31 -0.15
N GLY A 50 -2.48 -10.63 0.88
CA GLY A 50 -2.23 -9.21 1.13
C GLY A 50 -0.78 -8.89 1.49
N ILE A 51 -0.04 -9.83 2.06
CA ILE A 51 1.40 -9.66 2.33
C ILE A 51 2.17 -9.62 1.01
N TRP A 52 1.92 -10.59 0.14
CA TRP A 52 2.57 -10.66 -1.17
C TRP A 52 2.26 -9.40 -2.00
N VAL A 53 0.99 -9.00 -2.10
CA VAL A 53 0.60 -7.77 -2.81
C VAL A 53 1.30 -6.55 -2.21
N THR A 54 1.28 -6.41 -0.89
CA THR A 54 1.93 -5.27 -0.20
C THR A 54 3.43 -5.23 -0.46
N LEU A 55 4.12 -6.38 -0.48
CA LEU A 55 5.55 -6.45 -0.78
C LEU A 55 5.84 -6.09 -2.23
N LYS A 56 5.03 -6.58 -3.17
CA LYS A 56 5.13 -6.24 -4.59
C LYS A 56 4.97 -4.75 -4.82
N GLU A 57 3.93 -4.14 -4.27
CA GLU A 57 3.66 -2.69 -4.40
C GLU A 57 4.71 -1.82 -3.71
N ARG A 58 5.39 -2.34 -2.67
CA ARG A 58 6.55 -1.66 -2.07
C ARG A 58 7.77 -1.68 -2.98
N GLN A 59 7.97 -2.76 -3.73
CA GLN A 59 9.10 -2.91 -4.65
C GLN A 59 8.88 -2.13 -5.95
N GLU A 60 7.67 -2.18 -6.50
CA GLU A 60 7.35 -1.65 -7.84
C GLU A 60 6.69 -0.27 -7.79
N GLY A 61 5.81 -0.03 -6.80
CA GLY A 61 4.92 1.14 -6.73
C GLY A 61 5.30 2.18 -5.66
N ASN A 62 6.43 2.01 -4.95
CA ASN A 62 6.86 2.85 -3.83
C ASN A 62 5.83 2.95 -2.68
N LEU A 63 5.04 1.91 -2.44
CA LEU A 63 4.06 1.90 -1.36
C LEU A 63 4.72 2.18 0.01
N PRO A 64 4.21 3.14 0.82
CA PRO A 64 4.74 3.41 2.14
C PRO A 64 4.73 2.20 3.09
N ARG A 65 5.77 2.07 3.93
CA ARG A 65 5.93 0.93 4.86
C ARG A 65 4.84 0.80 5.92
N HIS A 66 4.13 1.89 6.22
CA HIS A 66 3.03 1.89 7.19
C HIS A 66 1.68 1.49 6.57
N LEU A 67 1.62 1.33 5.24
CA LEU A 67 0.42 0.86 4.54
C LEU A 67 0.47 -0.65 4.32
N LEU A 68 -0.68 -1.28 4.48
CA LEU A 68 -0.95 -2.68 4.12
C LEU A 68 -2.13 -2.72 3.16
N VAL A 69 -1.93 -3.31 1.99
CA VAL A 69 -2.96 -3.43 0.96
C VAL A 69 -3.96 -4.51 1.37
N VAL A 70 -5.25 -4.16 1.36
CA VAL A 70 -6.35 -5.08 1.73
C VAL A 70 -7.34 -5.33 0.60
N HIS A 71 -7.31 -4.53 -0.46
CA HIS A 71 -8.17 -4.69 -1.64
C HIS A 71 -7.65 -3.82 -2.80
N ALA A 72 -7.86 -4.25 -4.05
CA ALA A 72 -7.66 -3.40 -5.23
C ALA A 72 -8.98 -2.83 -5.71
N LEU A 73 -9.07 -1.50 -5.78
CA LEU A 73 -10.27 -0.77 -6.23
C LEU A 73 -10.38 -0.72 -7.76
N GLY A 74 -9.31 -1.08 -8.48
CA GLY A 74 -9.20 -0.93 -9.93
C GLY A 74 -8.46 0.34 -10.33
N GLU A 75 -8.10 0.45 -11.61
CA GLU A 75 -7.45 1.64 -12.19
C GLU A 75 -6.17 2.12 -11.48
N GLY A 76 -5.45 1.20 -10.83
CA GLY A 76 -4.25 1.52 -10.06
C GLY A 76 -4.53 2.13 -8.67
N SER A 77 -5.78 2.10 -8.21
CA SER A 77 -6.15 2.48 -6.85
C SER A 77 -6.20 1.27 -5.92
N LEU A 78 -5.60 1.41 -4.75
CA LEU A 78 -5.51 0.38 -3.73
C LEU A 78 -6.18 0.85 -2.44
N SER A 79 -6.92 -0.03 -1.79
CA SER A 79 -7.42 0.21 -0.44
C SER A 79 -6.43 -0.36 0.57
N CYS A 80 -5.97 0.49 1.49
CA CYS A 80 -4.87 0.20 2.40
C CYS A 80 -5.22 0.52 3.85
N ILE A 81 -4.79 -0.31 4.80
CA ILE A 81 -4.81 0.03 6.23
C ILE A 81 -3.58 0.88 6.56
N ASP A 82 -3.78 2.03 7.19
CA ASP A 82 -2.70 2.93 7.62
C ASP A 82 -2.33 2.74 9.09
N PHE A 83 -1.27 1.98 9.34
CA PHE A 83 -0.74 1.71 10.68
C PHE A 83 -0.04 2.91 11.33
N SER A 84 0.17 4.02 10.63
CA SER A 84 0.73 5.24 11.23
C SER A 84 -0.31 6.05 12.00
N ARG A 85 -1.61 5.77 11.79
CA ARG A 85 -2.74 6.54 12.32
C ARG A 85 -3.66 5.72 13.21
N GLN A 86 -3.11 5.02 14.18
CA GLN A 86 -3.92 4.26 15.13
C GLN A 86 -4.77 5.19 16.01
N ARG A 87 -6.06 4.87 16.13
CA ARG A 87 -7.02 5.57 16.98
C ARG A 87 -7.01 5.03 18.41
N ALA A 88 -7.72 5.70 19.31
CA ALA A 88 -7.76 5.34 20.74
C ALA A 88 -8.38 3.94 21.01
N ASP A 89 -9.23 3.45 20.11
CA ASP A 89 -9.83 2.11 20.13
C ASP A 89 -8.89 1.02 19.57
N GLY A 90 -7.71 1.40 19.08
CA GLY A 90 -6.75 0.51 18.45
C GLY A 90 -7.00 0.27 16.95
N GLU A 91 -8.06 0.84 16.37
CA GLU A 91 -8.36 0.72 14.94
C GLU A 91 -7.46 1.66 14.13
N CYS A 92 -7.07 1.20 12.94
CA CYS A 92 -6.36 2.00 11.95
C CYS A 92 -7.31 2.32 10.79
N PRO A 93 -7.30 3.56 10.26
CA PRO A 93 -8.16 3.92 9.14
C PRO A 93 -7.77 3.17 7.88
N VAL A 94 -8.78 2.89 7.06
CA VAL A 94 -8.59 2.47 5.67
C VAL A 94 -8.50 3.71 4.80
N VAL A 95 -7.45 3.80 4.00
CA VAL A 95 -7.14 4.91 3.09
C VAL A 95 -7.02 4.39 1.66
N VAL A 96 -7.27 5.25 0.68
CA VAL A 96 -7.01 4.95 -0.73
C VAL A 96 -5.60 5.39 -1.07
N TRP A 97 -4.83 4.49 -1.66
CA TRP A 97 -3.52 4.76 -2.24
C TRP A 97 -3.62 4.68 -3.76
N GLU A 98 -3.33 5.78 -4.43
CA GLU A 98 -3.30 5.83 -5.89
C GLU A 98 -1.86 5.60 -6.37
N LEU A 99 -1.69 4.63 -7.26
CA LEU A 99 -0.44 4.43 -7.98
C LEU A 99 -0.22 5.63 -8.90
N THR A 100 0.46 6.65 -8.37
CA THR A 100 0.97 7.73 -9.22
C THR A 100 2.00 7.10 -10.16
N CYS A 101 1.62 6.98 -11.43
CA CYS A 101 2.54 6.62 -12.49
C CYS A 101 3.63 7.70 -12.48
N GLN A 102 4.83 7.39 -11.99
CA GLN A 102 5.97 8.32 -11.95
C GLN A 102 6.57 8.52 -13.35
N ALA A 103 5.74 8.66 -14.39
CA ALA A 103 6.13 9.13 -15.70
C ALA A 103 6.38 10.66 -15.72
N THR A 104 6.96 11.23 -14.66
CA THR A 104 7.22 12.68 -14.54
C THR A 104 8.72 13.02 -14.48
N THR A 105 9.56 12.24 -15.16
CA THR A 105 10.96 12.65 -15.45
C THR A 105 11.13 13.26 -16.84
N CYS A 106 10.09 13.35 -17.68
CA CYS A 106 10.23 13.91 -19.06
C CYS A 106 9.65 15.33 -19.27
N LEU A 107 9.05 15.97 -18.26
CA LEU A 107 8.39 17.29 -18.41
C LEU A 107 9.11 18.46 -17.73
N ARG A 108 10.44 18.39 -17.59
CA ARG A 108 11.29 19.57 -17.27
C ARG A 108 12.48 19.69 -18.24
N SER A 109 12.19 19.76 -19.53
CA SER A 109 13.16 20.22 -20.53
C SER A 109 12.45 20.97 -21.66
N LYS A 110 11.92 22.17 -21.34
CA LYS A 110 11.85 23.35 -22.23
C LYS A 110 11.12 24.49 -21.53
N GLN A 111 11.79 25.12 -20.57
CA GLN A 111 11.56 26.55 -20.33
C GLN A 111 12.54 27.29 -21.25
N ARG A 112 12.10 27.59 -22.48
CA ARG A 112 12.74 28.61 -23.30
C ARG A 112 11.68 29.64 -23.65
N ILE A 113 11.67 30.67 -22.81
CA ILE A 113 10.98 31.93 -23.05
C ILE A 113 11.54 32.49 -24.37
N SER A 114 10.67 32.69 -25.35
CA SER A 114 10.89 33.67 -26.41
C SER A 114 9.70 34.62 -26.40
N VAL A 115 9.86 35.73 -25.68
CA VAL A 115 9.00 36.91 -25.84
C VAL A 115 9.42 37.55 -27.16
N SER A 116 8.57 37.45 -28.18
CA SER A 116 8.66 38.30 -29.36
C SER A 116 7.75 39.51 -29.15
N SER A 117 8.39 40.62 -28.77
CA SER A 117 7.85 41.96 -28.89
C SER A 117 7.45 42.24 -30.34
N SER A 118 6.21 42.67 -30.58
CA SER A 118 5.87 43.34 -31.82
C SER A 118 4.83 44.42 -31.54
N SER A 119 5.33 45.65 -31.42
CA SER A 119 4.56 46.88 -31.53
C SER A 119 4.01 47.03 -32.94
N ARG A 120 2.75 47.47 -33.04
CA ARG A 120 2.28 48.45 -34.04
C ARG A 120 1.00 49.07 -33.54
#